data_AF-A0A7J4E463-F1
#
_entry.id   AF-A0A7J4E463-F1
#
_cell.length_a   1.000
_cell.length_b   1.000
_cell.length_c   1.000
_cell.angle_alpha   90.00
_cell.angle_beta   90.00
_cell.angle_gamma   90.00
#
_symmetry.space_group_name_H-M   'P 1'
#
loop_
_entity.id
_entity.type
_entity.pdbx_description
1 polymer ?
#
loop_
_entity_poly.entity_id
_entity_poly.type
_entity_poly.pdbx_seq_one_letter_code
_entity_poly.pdbx_strand_id
1 'polypeptide(L)'
;MELSERASDPLLKDRHAGEAFDSLFHAAKMASMAYLSTDVGRWGLVRKRLSEPYKTKFNDSIITLHIKYFYNGEYPKERAKEEFNLWLKKVKEYVNELEAKIKKA
;
A
#
# COMPACT_ATOMS: atom_id res chain seq x y z
N MET A 1 3.69 8.24 9.06
CA MET A 1 3.41 7.73 10.42
C MET A 1 3.92 8.67 11.50
N GLU A 2 5.19 9.10 11.47
CA GLU A 2 5.75 10.06 12.45
C GLU A 2 4.88 11.33 12.63
N LEU A 3 4.39 11.93 11.54
CA LEU A 3 3.49 13.10 11.59
C LEU A 3 2.20 12.82 12.37
N SER A 4 1.65 11.60 12.28
CA SER A 4 0.46 11.19 13.03
C SER A 4 0.77 11.12 14.53
N GLU A 5 1.94 10.59 14.91
CA GLU A 5 2.35 10.48 16.32
C GLU A 5 2.59 11.85 16.97
N ARG A 6 3.02 12.83 16.19
CA ARG A 6 3.32 14.20 16.65
C ARG A 6 2.11 15.13 16.66
N ALA A 7 1.01 14.77 16.00
CA ALA A 7 -0.18 15.59 15.93
C ALA A 7 -0.97 15.52 17.24
N SER A 8 -1.22 16.69 17.85
CA SER A 8 -2.09 16.82 19.03
C SER A 8 -3.57 16.85 18.65
N ASP A 9 -3.88 17.36 17.45
CA ASP A 9 -5.24 17.39 16.92
C ASP A 9 -5.67 15.99 16.45
N PRO A 10 -6.78 15.42 16.95
CA PRO A 10 -7.21 14.07 16.60
C PRO A 10 -7.54 13.89 15.11
N LEU A 11 -8.11 14.91 14.45
CA LEU A 11 -8.46 14.84 13.03
C LEU A 11 -7.21 14.85 12.16
N LEU A 12 -6.23 15.67 12.51
CA LEU A 12 -4.94 15.74 11.84
C LEU A 12 -4.13 14.46 12.05
N LYS A 13 -4.16 13.91 13.26
CA LYS A 13 -3.56 12.61 13.59
C LYS A 13 -4.14 11.51 12.72
N ASP A 14 -5.47 11.44 12.61
CA ASP A 14 -6.15 10.42 11.81
C ASP A 14 -5.84 10.59 10.31
N ARG A 15 -5.87 11.83 9.82
CA ARG A 15 -5.50 12.15 8.45
C ARG A 15 -4.08 11.68 8.12
N HIS A 16 -3.10 11.99 8.96
CA HIS A 16 -1.71 11.59 8.73
C HIS A 16 -1.48 10.07 8.82
N ALA A 17 -2.27 9.36 9.63
CA ALA A 17 -2.22 7.91 9.66
C ALA A 17 -2.77 7.33 8.36
N GLY A 18 -3.93 7.80 7.91
CA GLY A 18 -4.53 7.40 6.64
C GLY A 18 -3.60 7.64 5.45
N GLU A 19 -3.04 8.85 5.34
CA GLU A 19 -2.07 9.22 4.28
C GLU A 19 -0.82 8.32 4.30
N ALA A 20 -0.36 7.90 5.49
CA ALA A 20 0.77 6.98 5.61
C ALA A 20 0.43 5.59 5.04
N PHE A 21 -0.74 5.03 5.38
CA PHE A 21 -1.18 3.75 4.81
C PHE A 21 -1.39 3.83 3.30
N ASP A 22 -1.98 4.92 2.79
CA ASP A 22 -2.18 5.10 1.36
C ASP A 22 -0.84 5.21 0.60
N SER A 23 0.18 5.81 1.23
CA SER A 23 1.53 5.86 0.67
C SER A 23 2.13 4.46 0.46
N LEU A 24 1.82 3.49 1.33
CA LEU A 24 2.24 2.09 1.14
C LEU A 24 1.51 1.44 -0.04
N PHE A 25 0.22 1.74 -0.22
CA PHE A 25 -0.52 1.30 -1.40
C PHE A 25 0.07 1.91 -2.69
N HIS A 26 0.41 3.20 -2.69
CA HIS A 26 1.04 3.86 -3.82
C HIS A 26 2.36 3.20 -4.21
N ALA A 27 3.20 2.83 -3.23
CA ALA A 27 4.43 2.09 -3.49
C ALA A 27 4.16 0.73 -4.17
N ALA A 28 3.19 -0.05 -3.65
CA ALA A 28 2.79 -1.32 -4.28
C ALA A 28 2.30 -1.12 -5.71
N LYS A 29 1.43 -0.12 -5.94
CA LYS A 29 0.90 0.23 -7.26
C LYS A 29 2.02 0.61 -8.25
N MET A 30 2.96 1.44 -7.84
CA MET A 30 4.08 1.85 -8.70
C MET A 30 4.96 0.66 -9.09
N ALA A 31 5.25 -0.23 -8.14
CA ALA A 31 5.99 -1.45 -8.44
C ALA A 31 5.25 -2.37 -9.41
N SER A 32 3.93 -2.55 -9.25
CA SER A 32 3.11 -3.30 -10.20
C SER A 32 3.11 -2.67 -11.60
N MET A 33 3.02 -1.34 -11.68
CA MET A 33 3.06 -0.61 -12.96
C MET A 33 4.41 -0.78 -13.65
N ALA A 34 5.51 -0.65 -12.90
CA ALA A 34 6.86 -0.88 -13.41
C ALA A 34 7.05 -2.32 -13.90
N TYR A 35 6.60 -3.31 -13.12
CA TYR A 35 6.64 -4.72 -13.51
C TYR A 35 5.87 -5.00 -14.81
N LEU A 36 4.70 -4.38 -14.97
CA LEU A 36 3.87 -4.51 -16.17
C LEU A 36 4.30 -3.62 -17.33
N SER A 37 5.35 -2.80 -17.14
CA SER A 37 5.81 -1.79 -18.12
C SER A 37 4.65 -0.95 -18.66
N THR A 38 3.80 -0.42 -17.76
CA THR A 38 2.60 0.34 -18.12
C THR A 38 2.50 1.67 -17.39
N ASP A 39 2.06 2.68 -18.11
CA ASP A 39 1.67 4.01 -17.65
C ASP A 39 0.22 4.09 -17.13
N VAL A 40 -0.57 3.01 -17.32
CA VAL A 40 -1.96 2.94 -16.89
C VAL A 40 -2.05 2.94 -15.36
N GLY A 41 -2.32 4.12 -14.78
CA GLY A 41 -2.39 4.33 -13.34
C GLY A 41 -3.69 3.88 -12.66
N ARG A 42 -4.68 3.32 -13.37
CA ARG A 42 -5.92 2.85 -12.72
C ARG A 42 -5.66 1.49 -12.06
N TRP A 43 -5.67 1.44 -10.71
CA TRP A 43 -5.33 0.23 -9.95
C TRP A 43 -6.18 -0.99 -10.34
N GLY A 44 -7.45 -0.78 -10.72
CA GLY A 44 -8.32 -1.87 -11.18
C GLY A 44 -7.85 -2.53 -12.48
N LEU A 45 -7.20 -1.76 -13.37
CA LEU A 45 -6.61 -2.28 -14.61
C LEU A 45 -5.25 -2.93 -14.34
N VAL A 46 -4.42 -2.31 -13.50
CA VAL A 46 -3.14 -2.88 -13.04
C VAL A 46 -3.39 -4.26 -12.42
N ARG A 47 -4.32 -4.37 -11.49
CA ARG A 47 -4.70 -5.64 -10.83
C ARG A 47 -5.14 -6.71 -11.82
N LYS A 48 -5.91 -6.34 -12.86
CA LYS A 48 -6.39 -7.29 -13.88
C LYS A 48 -5.26 -7.89 -14.72
N ARG A 49 -4.16 -7.14 -14.90
CA ARG A 49 -3.00 -7.56 -15.71
C ARG A 49 -1.96 -8.35 -14.94
N LEU A 50 -1.96 -8.26 -13.60
CA LEU A 50 -1.07 -9.08 -12.77
C LEU A 50 -1.48 -10.56 -12.82
N SER A 51 -0.48 -11.44 -12.92
CA SER A 51 -0.65 -12.87 -12.70
C SER A 51 -0.59 -13.21 -11.21
N GLU A 52 -1.05 -14.40 -10.84
CA GLU A 52 -0.81 -14.93 -9.50
C GLU A 52 0.69 -15.21 -9.28
N PRO A 53 1.22 -15.04 -8.04
CA PRO A 53 0.51 -14.63 -6.81
C PRO A 53 0.39 -13.10 -6.64
N TYR A 54 0.96 -12.31 -7.56
CA TYR A 54 1.07 -10.85 -7.41
C TYR A 54 -0.27 -10.13 -7.46
N LYS A 55 -1.22 -10.68 -8.22
CA LYS A 55 -2.60 -10.19 -8.27
C LYS A 55 -3.27 -10.23 -6.90
N THR A 56 -3.18 -11.36 -6.19
CA THR A 56 -3.73 -11.51 -4.84
C THR A 56 -3.06 -10.53 -3.86
N LYS A 57 -1.72 -10.50 -3.82
CA LYS A 57 -0.97 -9.59 -2.93
C LYS A 57 -1.30 -8.11 -3.18
N PHE A 58 -1.43 -7.70 -4.44
CA PHE A 58 -1.81 -6.34 -4.78
C PHE A 58 -3.26 -6.04 -4.40
N ASN A 59 -4.17 -7.00 -4.59
CA ASN A 59 -5.57 -6.87 -4.17
C ASN A 59 -5.70 -6.65 -2.65
N ASP A 60 -4.89 -7.35 -1.83
CA ASP A 60 -4.87 -7.15 -0.38
C ASP A 60 -4.47 -5.72 0.01
N SER A 61 -3.48 -5.15 -0.71
CA SER A 61 -3.07 -3.76 -0.53
C SER A 61 -4.17 -2.77 -0.90
N ILE A 62 -4.91 -3.01 -1.99
CA ILE A 62 -6.03 -2.16 -2.40
C ILE A 62 -7.14 -2.18 -1.35
N ILE A 63 -7.58 -3.38 -0.95
CA ILE A 63 -8.71 -3.53 -0.03
C ILE A 63 -8.36 -2.95 1.34
N THR A 64 -7.15 -3.20 1.83
CA THR A 64 -6.82 -2.83 3.21
C THR A 64 -6.28 -1.41 3.30
N LEU A 65 -5.22 -1.09 2.58
CA LEU A 65 -4.51 0.18 2.75
C LEU A 65 -5.30 1.35 2.14
N HIS A 66 -5.81 1.17 0.92
CA HIS A 66 -6.50 2.25 0.20
C HIS A 66 -7.98 2.37 0.58
N ILE A 67 -8.73 1.26 0.57
CA ILE A 67 -10.18 1.29 0.83
C ILE A 67 -10.46 1.36 2.33
N LYS A 68 -10.08 0.34 3.11
CA LYS A 68 -10.42 0.30 4.54
C LYS A 68 -9.70 1.39 5.34
N TYR A 69 -8.39 1.51 5.20
CA TYR A 69 -7.60 2.36 6.11
C TYR A 69 -7.62 3.83 5.69
N PHE A 70 -7.36 4.12 4.42
CA PHE A 70 -7.35 5.50 3.95
C PHE A 70 -8.75 6.06 3.70
N TYR A 71 -9.56 5.41 2.86
CA TYR A 71 -10.87 5.95 2.47
C TYR A 71 -11.91 5.85 3.60
N ASN A 72 -11.99 4.71 4.30
CA ASN A 72 -12.97 4.53 5.38
C ASN A 72 -12.44 4.89 6.78
N GLY A 73 -11.12 5.06 6.97
CA GLY A 73 -10.53 5.31 8.29
C GLY A 73 -10.56 4.13 9.26
N GLU A 74 -10.78 2.90 8.77
CA GLU A 74 -10.94 1.67 9.55
C GLU A 74 -9.61 0.99 9.95
N TYR A 75 -8.52 1.76 10.06
CA TYR A 75 -7.25 1.21 10.56
C TYR A 75 -7.28 1.03 12.09
N PRO A 76 -6.51 0.09 12.65
CA PRO A 76 -6.50 -0.16 14.09
C PRO A 76 -5.78 0.98 14.82
N LYS A 77 -6.55 2.00 15.24
CA LYS A 77 -6.04 3.27 15.82
C LYS A 77 -5.11 3.07 17.02
N GLU A 78 -5.46 2.14 17.91
CA GLU A 78 -4.69 1.87 19.14
C GLU A 78 -3.29 1.30 18.85
N ARG A 79 -3.13 0.60 17.72
CA ARG A 79 -1.89 -0.05 17.30
C ARG A 79 -1.45 0.35 15.90
N ALA A 80 -1.75 1.60 15.52
CA ALA A 80 -1.57 2.08 14.15
C ALA A 80 -0.11 1.94 13.67
N LYS A 81 0.86 2.22 14.55
CA LYS A 81 2.30 2.09 14.24
C LYS A 81 2.70 0.64 13.97
N GLU A 82 2.23 -0.29 14.80
CA GLU A 82 2.52 -1.72 14.66
C GLU A 82 1.93 -2.26 13.35
N GLU A 83 0.66 -1.95 13.09
CA GLU A 83 -0.03 -2.32 11.86
C GLU A 83 0.68 -1.74 10.63
N PHE A 84 1.11 -0.48 10.70
CA PHE A 84 1.88 0.15 9.64
C PHE A 84 3.20 -0.55 9.37
N ASN A 85 3.94 -0.95 10.41
CA ASN A 85 5.19 -1.68 10.25
C ASN A 85 4.97 -3.08 9.63
N LEU A 86 3.87 -3.75 9.98
CA LEU A 86 3.48 -5.03 9.35
C LEU A 86 3.21 -4.85 7.85
N TRP A 87 2.43 -3.82 7.49
CA TRP A 87 2.16 -3.51 6.09
C TRP A 87 3.38 -3.03 5.34
N LEU A 88 4.24 -2.23 5.97
CA LEU A 88 5.52 -1.79 5.40
C LEU A 88 6.38 -2.99 5.03
N LYS A 89 6.48 -4.00 5.91
CA LYS A 89 7.20 -5.24 5.63
C LYS A 89 6.58 -5.98 4.44
N LYS A 90 5.26 -6.21 4.45
CA LYS A 90 4.54 -6.91 3.36
C LYS A 90 4.72 -6.21 2.01
N VAL A 91 4.60 -4.88 1.97
CA VAL A 91 4.77 -4.09 0.75
C VAL A 91 6.22 -4.13 0.29
N LYS A 92 7.20 -4.02 1.18
CA LYS A 92 8.63 -4.18 0.82
C LYS A 92 8.91 -5.55 0.20
N GLU A 93 8.41 -6.62 0.79
CA GLU A 93 8.55 -7.98 0.25
C GLU A 93 7.92 -8.08 -1.14
N TYR A 94 6.70 -7.56 -1.32
CA TYR A 94 6.03 -7.52 -2.62
C TYR A 94 6.83 -6.77 -3.69
N VAL A 95 7.35 -5.59 -3.36
CA VAL A 95 8.17 -4.77 -4.28
C VAL A 95 9.44 -5.52 -4.68
N ASN A 96 10.14 -6.10 -3.71
CA ASN A 96 11.38 -6.85 -3.95
C ASN A 96 11.14 -8.08 -4.84
N GLU A 97 10.02 -8.79 -4.66
CA GLU A 97 9.66 -9.93 -5.51
C GLU A 97 9.43 -9.51 -6.97
N LEU A 98 8.72 -8.41 -7.20
CA LEU A 98 8.50 -7.87 -8.55
C LEU A 98 9.81 -7.42 -9.19
N GLU A 99 10.65 -6.70 -8.45
CA GLU A 99 11.95 -6.25 -8.92
C GLU A 99 12.85 -7.43 -9.33
N ALA A 100 12.86 -8.49 -8.52
CA ALA A 100 13.62 -9.71 -8.82
C ALA A 100 13.10 -10.43 -10.08
N LYS A 101 11.83 -10.28 -10.45
CA LYS A 101 11.28 -10.82 -11.71
C LYS A 101 11.69 -9.98 -12.91
N ILE A 102 11.72 -8.65 -12.78
CA ILE A 102 12.21 -7.75 -13.83
C ILE A 102 13.67 -8.06 -14.16
N LYS A 103 14.53 -8.23 -13.15
CA LYS A 103 15.96 -8.55 -13.35
C LYS A 103 16.24 -9.92 -13.99
N LYS A 104 15.23 -10.81 -14.03
CA LYS A 104 15.34 -12.15 -14.62
C LYS A 104 14.72 -12.24 -16.02
N ALA A 105 14.05 -11.19 -16.47
CA ALA A 105 13.48 -11.07 -17.81
C ALA A 105 14.49 -10.43 -18.76
#